data_AF-A0A8X7BDI7-F1
#
_entry.id   AF-A0A8X7BDI7-F1
#
_cell.length_a   1.000
_cell.length_b   1.000
_cell.length_c   1.000
_cell.angle_alpha   90.00
_cell.angle_beta   90.00
_cell.angle_gamma   90.00
#
_symmetry.space_group_name_H-M   'P 1'
#
loop_
_entity.id
_entity.type
_entity.pdbx_description
1 polymer ?
#
loop_
_entity_poly.entity_id
_entity_poly.type
_entity_poly.pdbx_seq_one_letter_code
_entity_poly.pdbx_strand_id
1 'polypeptide(L)'
;MVELERKPDSPDIFKMKKCCYLTVQVDAFNRRPGVSQCYNCNLFNHSSKNCFMRTRCLKCGESHRTYDCHIKEKIENPVCINCNKTGHMANWSQCEEFPKRKLKKGETIRNRNTSTVTNKPAKPVTPNLSFAAALSGASNKNNTPGTSATTEETPSINEKINENDFGFKDAIKELRRFFLDYPYLLEMGRQFKYAKDEERIDIFYQNLIKNQDRKA
;
A
#
# COMPACT_ATOMS: atom_id res chain seq x y z
N MET A 1 9.85 17.57 4.37
CA MET A 1 8.48 17.32 3.89
C MET A 1 7.58 18.22 4.72
N VAL A 2 6.79 19.07 4.08
CA VAL A 2 5.83 19.95 4.78
C VAL A 2 4.45 19.39 4.48
N GLU A 3 3.71 19.04 5.52
CA GLU A 3 2.30 18.67 5.38
C GLU A 3 1.46 19.93 5.47
N LEU A 4 0.58 20.12 4.48
CA LEU A 4 -0.35 21.24 4.44
C LEU A 4 -1.77 20.69 4.54
N GLU A 5 -2.60 21.37 5.31
CA GLU A 5 -4.04 21.15 5.29
C GLU A 5 -4.61 21.52 3.93
N ARG A 6 -5.66 20.81 3.50
CA ARG A 6 -6.27 21.01 2.19
C ARG A 6 -7.21 22.22 2.20
N LYS A 7 -6.62 23.42 2.12
CA LYS A 7 -7.29 24.72 1.97
C LYS A 7 -7.30 25.16 0.48
N PRO A 8 -8.18 26.09 0.07
CA PRO A 8 -8.17 26.63 -1.29
C PRO A 8 -6.83 27.29 -1.68
N ASP A 9 -6.07 27.81 -0.71
CA ASP A 9 -4.80 28.51 -0.96
C ASP A 9 -3.59 27.57 -1.04
N SER A 10 -3.70 26.35 -0.51
CA SER A 10 -2.63 25.33 -0.54
C SER A 10 -1.97 25.09 -1.91
N PRO A 11 -2.71 25.02 -3.05
CA PRO A 11 -2.09 24.83 -4.36
C PRO A 11 -1.19 25.99 -4.81
N ASP A 12 -1.30 27.18 -4.21
CA ASP A 12 -0.46 28.32 -4.61
C ASP A 12 1.01 28.13 -4.22
N ILE A 13 1.32 27.24 -3.28
CA ILE A 13 2.70 26.92 -2.92
C ILE A 13 3.51 26.37 -4.09
N PHE A 14 2.87 25.70 -5.06
CA PHE A 14 3.54 25.19 -6.26
C PHE A 14 3.96 26.29 -7.24
N LYS A 15 3.41 27.51 -7.09
CA LYS A 15 3.78 28.68 -7.91
C LYS A 15 4.99 29.44 -7.35
N MET A 16 5.37 29.18 -6.10
CA MET A 16 6.47 29.86 -5.41
C MET A 16 7.82 29.47 -6.03
N LYS A 17 8.57 30.48 -6.48
CA LYS A 17 9.94 30.32 -7.05
C LYS A 17 11.04 30.84 -6.14
N LYS A 18 10.69 31.68 -5.16
CA LYS A 18 11.62 32.26 -4.21
C LYS A 18 11.06 32.08 -2.81
N CYS A 19 11.91 31.61 -1.90
CA CYS A 19 11.64 31.60 -0.48
C CYS A 19 12.82 32.31 0.19
N CYS A 20 12.56 33.46 0.81
CA CYS A 20 13.59 34.37 1.30
C CYS A 20 14.59 34.74 0.17
N TYR A 21 15.88 34.51 0.38
CA TYR A 21 16.96 34.77 -0.58
C TYR A 21 17.29 33.55 -1.46
N LEU A 22 16.51 32.47 -1.37
CA LEU A 22 16.74 31.22 -2.10
C LEU A 22 15.75 31.06 -3.24
N THR A 23 16.25 30.65 -4.40
CA THR A 23 15.40 30.13 -5.48
C THR A 23 15.02 28.69 -5.15
N VAL A 24 13.72 28.39 -5.09
CA VAL A 24 13.18 27.08 -4.69
C VAL A 24 12.28 26.52 -5.78
N GLN A 25 12.26 25.20 -5.90
CA GLN A 25 11.29 24.46 -6.70
C GLN A 25 10.47 23.59 -5.75
N VAL A 26 9.15 23.76 -5.78
CA VAL A 26 8.23 22.98 -4.96
C VAL A 26 7.66 21.86 -5.81
N ASP A 27 8.08 20.63 -5.52
CA ASP A 27 7.55 19.43 -6.17
C ASP A 27 6.45 18.80 -5.33
N ALA A 28 5.45 18.21 -5.98
CA ALA A 28 4.44 17.40 -5.31
C ALA A 28 5.10 16.21 -4.59
N PHE A 29 4.62 15.91 -3.38
CA PHE A 29 5.10 14.76 -2.63
C PHE A 29 4.72 13.46 -3.36
N ASN A 30 5.70 12.88 -4.04
CA ASN A 30 5.55 11.58 -4.69
C ASN A 30 5.88 10.48 -3.68
N ARG A 31 4.85 9.73 -3.25
CA ARG A 31 5.06 8.52 -2.45
C ARG A 31 5.99 7.59 -3.22
N ARG A 32 6.99 7.04 -2.53
CA ARG A 32 7.92 6.10 -3.17
C ARG A 32 7.09 4.96 -3.77
N PRO A 33 7.19 4.73 -5.09
CA PRO A 33 6.43 3.69 -5.73
C PRO A 33 7.00 2.37 -5.20
N GLY A 34 6.21 1.63 -4.42
CA GLY A 34 6.64 0.42 -3.73
C GLY A 34 5.52 -0.21 -2.93
N VAL A 35 5.74 -1.44 -2.49
CA VAL A 35 4.83 -2.13 -1.57
C VAL A 35 5.08 -1.58 -0.17
N SER A 36 4.04 -1.13 0.52
CA SER A 36 4.17 -0.70 1.91
C SER A 36 4.39 -1.92 2.81
N GLN A 37 5.46 -1.88 3.62
CA GLN A 37 5.66 -2.83 4.71
C GLN A 37 5.16 -2.20 6.01
N CYS A 38 4.38 -2.97 6.77
CA CYS A 38 3.88 -2.57 8.07
C CYS A 38 4.99 -2.69 9.12
N TYR A 39 5.32 -1.61 9.82
CA TYR A 39 6.33 -1.61 10.89
C TYR A 39 5.89 -2.35 12.16
N ASN A 40 4.60 -2.69 12.30
CA ASN A 40 4.11 -3.46 13.44
C ASN A 40 4.33 -4.98 13.22
N CYS A 41 3.77 -5.53 12.15
CA CYS A 41 3.79 -6.98 11.90
C CYS A 41 4.75 -7.42 10.77
N ASN A 42 5.46 -6.49 10.12
CA ASN A 42 6.40 -6.73 9.01
C ASN A 42 5.80 -7.41 7.76
N LEU A 43 4.48 -7.49 7.67
CA LEU A 43 3.74 -7.90 6.46
C LEU A 43 3.50 -6.70 5.53
N PHE A 44 2.96 -6.98 4.35
CA PHE A 44 2.85 -6.02 3.27
C PHE A 44 1.42 -5.46 3.10
N ASN A 45 1.27 -4.42 2.28
CA ASN A 45 0.02 -3.81 1.81
C ASN A 45 -0.85 -3.12 2.88
N HIS A 46 -0.30 -2.79 4.04
CA HIS A 46 -1.00 -1.98 5.04
C HIS A 46 -0.04 -1.14 5.88
N SER A 47 -0.59 -0.16 6.61
CA SER A 47 0.15 0.71 7.51
C SER A 47 0.05 0.21 8.95
N SER A 48 1.07 0.48 9.76
CA SER A 48 1.08 0.19 11.19
C SER A 48 -0.10 0.82 11.95
N LYS A 49 -0.59 1.99 11.49
CA LYS A 49 -1.72 2.68 12.13
C LYS A 49 -3.01 1.85 12.09
N ASN A 50 -3.18 1.00 11.08
CA ASN A 50 -4.37 0.18 10.87
C ASN A 50 -4.04 -1.31 10.95
N CYS A 51 -3.03 -1.66 11.74
CA CYS A 51 -2.56 -3.03 11.88
C CYS A 51 -3.10 -3.63 13.19
N PHE A 52 -3.92 -4.66 13.08
CA PHE A 52 -4.46 -5.41 14.22
C PHE A 52 -3.71 -6.71 14.50
N MET A 53 -2.62 -6.97 13.76
CA MET A 53 -1.80 -8.16 13.93
C MET A 53 -0.83 -8.00 15.11
N ARG A 54 -0.44 -9.14 15.70
CA ARG A 54 0.62 -9.17 16.72
C ARG A 54 1.91 -8.56 16.16
N THR A 55 2.58 -7.75 16.99
CA THR A 55 3.88 -7.18 16.65
C THR A 55 4.87 -8.32 16.40
N ARG A 56 5.70 -8.20 15.36
CA ARG A 56 6.78 -9.15 15.05
C ARG A 56 8.10 -8.41 14.90
N CYS A 57 9.14 -8.87 15.56
CA CYS A 57 10.47 -8.30 15.44
C CYS A 57 11.09 -8.66 14.08
N LEU A 58 11.71 -7.70 13.39
CA LEU A 58 12.34 -7.95 12.10
C LEU A 58 13.61 -8.82 12.22
N LYS A 59 14.26 -8.83 13.38
CA LYS A 59 15.50 -9.56 13.66
C LYS A 59 15.27 -11.02 14.02
N CYS A 60 14.41 -11.26 15.02
CA CYS A 60 14.17 -12.61 15.57
C CYS A 60 12.75 -13.15 15.35
N GLY A 61 11.80 -12.36 14.84
CA GLY A 61 10.42 -12.80 14.62
C GLY A 61 9.52 -12.86 15.86
N GLU A 62 10.09 -12.66 17.05
CA GLU A 62 9.34 -12.68 18.32
C GLU A 62 8.43 -11.45 18.49
N SER A 63 7.60 -11.49 19.53
CA SER A 63 6.54 -10.51 19.76
C SER A 63 6.97 -9.23 20.46
N HIS A 64 7.87 -8.49 19.83
CA HIS A 64 8.32 -7.18 20.29
C HIS A 64 8.72 -6.32 19.08
N ARG A 65 8.89 -5.01 19.29
CA ARG A 65 9.38 -4.12 18.22
C ARG A 65 10.88 -4.31 18.03
N THR A 66 11.38 -4.12 16.83
CA THR A 66 12.82 -4.30 16.51
C THR A 66 13.77 -3.51 17.41
N TYR A 67 13.34 -2.37 17.95
CA TYR A 67 14.12 -1.56 18.89
C TYR A 67 14.28 -2.22 20.28
N ASP A 68 13.26 -2.95 20.73
CA ASP A 68 13.24 -3.64 22.03
C ASP A 68 13.89 -5.03 21.95
N CYS A 69 14.51 -5.36 20.82
CA CYS A 69 15.12 -6.67 20.59
C CYS A 69 16.40 -6.83 21.41
N HIS A 70 16.56 -8.01 22.01
CA HIS A 70 17.80 -8.41 22.69
C HIS A 70 19.00 -8.44 21.73
N ILE A 71 18.77 -8.74 20.44
CA ILE A 71 19.80 -8.72 19.40
C ILE A 71 20.07 -7.26 19.01
N LYS A 72 21.15 -6.68 19.53
CA LYS A 72 21.59 -5.31 19.20
C LYS A 72 22.61 -5.30 18.06
N GLU A 73 23.38 -6.37 17.94
CA GLU A 73 24.45 -6.52 16.95
C GLU A 73 23.91 -6.85 15.55
N LYS A 74 24.82 -6.78 14.57
CA LYS A 74 24.53 -7.16 13.19
C LYS A 74 24.50 -8.68 13.09
N ILE A 75 23.38 -9.22 12.60
CA ILE A 75 23.26 -10.64 12.31
C ILE A 75 23.93 -10.91 10.95
N GLU A 76 24.95 -11.76 10.91
CA GLU A 76 25.65 -12.09 9.66
C GLU A 76 24.74 -12.83 8.67
N ASN A 77 23.99 -13.82 9.16
CA ASN A 77 23.06 -14.62 8.35
C ASN A 77 21.62 -14.47 8.87
N PRO A 78 20.94 -13.34 8.58
CA PRO A 78 19.59 -13.12 9.04
C PRO A 78 18.62 -14.10 8.39
N VAL A 79 17.60 -14.50 9.14
CA VAL A 79 16.47 -15.30 8.65
C VAL A 79 15.30 -14.37 8.37
N CYS A 80 14.71 -14.50 7.18
CA CYS A 80 13.55 -13.72 6.80
C CYS A 80 12.30 -14.27 7.50
N ILE A 81 11.62 -13.45 8.30
CA ILE A 81 10.39 -13.82 9.03
C ILE A 81 9.14 -14.02 8.13
N ASN A 82 9.25 -13.73 6.83
CA ASN A 82 8.14 -13.91 5.88
C ASN A 82 8.33 -15.17 5.02
N CYS A 83 9.56 -15.52 4.61
CA CYS A 83 9.83 -16.71 3.78
C CYS A 83 10.66 -17.80 4.48
N ASN A 84 11.12 -17.55 5.70
CA ASN A 84 11.93 -18.45 6.54
C ASN A 84 13.27 -18.88 5.92
N LYS A 85 13.77 -18.18 4.89
CA LYS A 85 15.09 -18.41 4.29
C LYS A 85 16.17 -17.54 4.94
N THR A 86 17.39 -18.07 4.97
CA THR A 86 18.58 -17.35 5.46
C THR A 86 19.15 -16.39 4.40
N GLY A 87 19.98 -15.45 4.84
CA GLY A 87 20.73 -14.53 3.98
C GLY A 87 20.07 -13.17 3.75
N HIS A 88 18.82 -12.98 4.19
CA HIS A 88 18.14 -11.67 4.09
C HIS A 88 17.09 -11.45 5.17
N MET A 89 16.75 -10.18 5.41
CA MET A 89 15.64 -9.78 6.30
C MET A 89 14.34 -9.58 5.50
N ALA A 90 13.19 -9.58 6.17
CA ALA A 90 11.88 -9.47 5.53
C ALA A 90 11.61 -8.14 4.77
N ASN A 91 12.41 -7.10 4.98
CA ASN A 91 12.35 -5.85 4.21
C ASN A 91 13.12 -5.92 2.86
N TRP A 92 13.74 -7.05 2.55
CA TRP A 92 14.49 -7.19 1.32
C TRP A 92 13.54 -7.32 0.11
N SER A 93 13.66 -6.41 -0.86
CA SER A 93 12.77 -6.34 -2.01
C SER A 93 12.89 -7.51 -2.99
N GLN A 94 13.95 -8.31 -2.87
CA GLN A 94 14.21 -9.50 -3.70
C GLN A 94 13.80 -10.80 -3.00
N CYS A 95 13.16 -10.72 -1.83
CA CYS A 95 12.54 -11.88 -1.20
C CYS A 95 11.46 -12.47 -2.12
N GLU A 96 11.36 -13.79 -2.17
CA GLU A 96 10.37 -14.50 -2.99
C GLU A 96 8.92 -14.16 -2.59
N GLU A 97 8.70 -13.97 -1.28
CA GLU A 97 7.41 -13.54 -0.69
C GLU A 97 7.17 -12.03 -0.79
N PHE A 98 8.13 -11.25 -1.33
CA PHE A 98 7.94 -9.82 -1.50
C PHE A 98 6.89 -9.57 -2.60
N PRO A 99 5.80 -8.85 -2.33
CA PRO A 99 4.74 -8.71 -3.32
C PRO A 99 5.24 -8.01 -4.59
N LYS A 100 5.04 -8.67 -5.73
CA LYS A 100 5.35 -8.09 -7.03
C LYS A 100 4.23 -7.12 -7.41
N ARG A 101 4.59 -5.87 -7.69
CA ARG A 101 3.63 -4.89 -8.20
C ARG A 101 3.19 -5.33 -9.61
N LYS A 102 1.91 -5.67 -9.76
CA LYS A 102 1.31 -5.82 -11.09
C LYS A 102 1.12 -4.42 -11.67
N LEU A 103 1.86 -4.09 -12.72
CA LEU A 103 1.66 -2.85 -13.45
C LEU A 103 0.31 -2.96 -14.15
N LYS A 104 -0.55 -1.95 -13.98
CA LYS A 104 -1.71 -1.81 -14.84
C LYS A 104 -1.19 -1.49 -16.25
N LYS A 105 -1.71 -2.20 -17.26
CA LYS A 105 -1.34 -2.01 -18.67
C LYS A 105 -1.57 -0.54 -19.04
N GLY A 106 -0.50 0.23 -19.20
CA GLY A 106 -0.54 1.67 -19.49
C GLY A 106 0.24 2.58 -18.53
N GLU A 107 0.59 2.11 -17.32
CA GLU A 107 1.48 2.87 -16.43
C GLU A 107 2.94 2.62 -16.82
N THR A 108 3.58 3.61 -17.46
CA THR A 108 5.03 3.61 -17.62
C THR A 108 5.66 3.75 -16.24
N ILE A 109 6.32 2.68 -15.76
CA ILE A 109 7.17 2.80 -14.57
C ILE A 109 8.26 3.82 -14.91
N ARG A 110 8.17 5.02 -14.36
CA ARG A 110 9.36 5.85 -14.18
C ARG A 110 10.19 5.20 -13.08
N ASN A 111 10.87 4.12 -13.46
CA ASN A 111 11.75 3.34 -12.61
C ASN A 111 13.00 4.20 -12.40
N ARG A 112 12.97 5.07 -11.38
CA ARG A 112 14.11 5.96 -11.13
C ARG A 112 15.29 5.24 -10.47
N ASN A 113 15.10 4.05 -9.88
CA ASN A 113 16.16 3.42 -9.09
C ASN A 113 16.38 1.95 -9.47
N THR A 114 16.86 1.72 -10.68
CA THR A 114 17.94 0.76 -10.94
C THR A 114 18.84 1.44 -11.94
N SER A 115 19.89 2.11 -11.47
CA SER A 115 21.05 2.34 -12.31
C SER A 115 21.69 0.97 -12.53
N THR A 116 21.10 0.16 -13.41
CA THR A 116 21.91 -0.74 -14.21
C THR A 116 22.86 0.21 -14.93
N VAL A 117 24.15 0.11 -14.60
CA VAL A 117 25.22 0.70 -15.37
C VAL A 117 25.11 0.05 -16.75
N THR A 118 24.25 0.61 -17.59
CA THR A 118 24.34 0.40 -19.02
C THR A 118 25.56 1.20 -19.42
N ASN A 119 26.63 0.49 -19.75
CA ASN A 119 27.81 1.04 -20.40
C ASN A 119 27.34 1.70 -21.71
N LYS A 120 26.86 2.93 -21.63
CA LYS A 120 26.74 3.80 -22.79
C LYS A 120 28.16 4.26 -23.11
N PRO A 121 28.63 4.13 -24.36
CA PRO A 121 29.92 4.69 -24.71
C PRO A 121 29.90 6.18 -24.39
N ALA A 122 30.92 6.64 -23.67
CA ALA A 122 31.11 8.06 -23.40
C ALA A 122 31.10 8.81 -24.73
N LYS A 123 30.36 9.92 -24.81
CA LYS A 123 30.45 10.81 -25.97
C LYS A 123 31.91 11.29 -26.07
N PRO A 124 32.51 11.35 -27.27
CA PRO A 124 33.87 11.81 -27.42
C PRO A 124 33.96 13.25 -26.90
N VAL A 125 34.93 13.49 -26.02
CA VAL A 125 35.29 14.83 -25.56
C VAL A 125 35.76 15.61 -26.78
N THR A 126 35.07 16.68 -27.15
CA THR A 126 35.58 17.60 -28.16
C THR A 126 36.66 18.46 -27.50
N PRO A 127 37.94 18.36 -27.90
CA PRO A 127 38.95 19.26 -27.39
C PRO A 127 38.63 20.68 -27.86
N ASN A 128 38.72 21.66 -26.94
CA ASN A 128 38.49 23.10 -27.12
C ASN A 128 37.07 23.67 -26.93
N LEU A 129 36.12 22.94 -26.34
CA LEU A 129 34.86 23.56 -25.91
C LEU A 129 34.96 24.08 -24.47
N SER A 130 35.07 25.40 -24.32
CA SER A 130 35.01 26.07 -23.01
C SER A 130 33.62 25.94 -22.39
N PHE A 131 33.56 25.77 -21.07
CA PHE A 131 32.32 25.71 -20.30
C PHE A 131 31.37 26.89 -20.60
N ALA A 132 31.93 28.09 -20.82
CA ALA A 132 31.15 29.27 -21.18
C ALA A 132 30.47 29.14 -22.55
N ALA A 133 31.12 28.51 -23.53
CA ALA A 133 30.59 28.34 -24.89
C ALA A 133 29.40 27.37 -24.94
N ALA A 134 29.32 26.41 -24.01
CA ALA A 134 28.22 25.47 -23.92
C ALA A 134 26.91 26.12 -23.40
N LEU A 135 27.01 27.25 -22.69
CA LEU A 135 25.86 27.95 -22.11
C LEU A 135 25.24 28.99 -23.04
N SER A 136 25.92 29.36 -24.14
CA SER A 136 25.53 30.50 -24.99
C SER A 136 24.60 30.16 -26.16
N GLY A 137 24.13 28.92 -26.30
CA GLY A 137 23.35 28.48 -27.47
C GLY A 137 22.02 27.81 -27.16
N ALA A 138 20.94 28.59 -27.01
CA ALA A 138 19.59 28.29 -27.50
C ALA A 138 18.56 29.32 -26.99
N SER A 139 18.57 30.53 -27.57
CA SER A 139 17.33 31.31 -27.67
C SER A 139 16.55 30.73 -28.86
N ASN A 140 15.37 30.15 -28.62
CA ASN A 140 14.35 30.14 -29.66
C ASN A 140 12.96 30.19 -29.03
N LYS A 141 12.20 31.18 -29.49
CA LYS A 141 10.85 31.52 -29.09
C LYS A 141 9.84 30.58 -29.78
N ASN A 142 8.62 30.61 -29.22
CA ASN A 142 7.32 30.27 -29.83
C ASN A 142 6.88 28.79 -29.75
N ASN A 143 5.84 28.53 -28.95
CA ASN A 143 4.49 28.25 -29.48
C ASN A 143 3.49 27.93 -28.35
N THR A 144 2.47 28.78 -28.20
CA THR A 144 1.12 28.44 -27.72
C THR A 144 0.31 27.85 -28.89
N PRO A 145 -0.57 26.87 -28.67
CA PRO A 145 -2.03 27.13 -28.53
C PRO A 145 -2.68 26.16 -27.51
N GLY A 146 -3.92 26.26 -27.03
CA GLY A 146 -5.07 27.11 -27.30
C GLY A 146 -6.23 26.63 -26.40
N THR A 147 -7.11 27.57 -26.05
CA THR A 147 -8.32 27.41 -25.26
C THR A 147 -9.34 26.51 -25.95
N SER A 148 -10.05 25.67 -25.19
CA SER A 148 -11.42 25.25 -25.50
C SER A 148 -12.14 24.86 -24.20
N ALA A 149 -13.22 25.56 -23.92
CA ALA A 149 -14.17 25.26 -22.86
C ALA A 149 -14.87 23.91 -23.12
N THR A 150 -15.54 23.34 -22.11
CA THR A 150 -17.01 23.13 -22.08
C THR A 150 -17.39 22.25 -20.86
N THR A 151 -18.42 22.73 -20.16
CA THR A 151 -19.40 22.06 -19.29
C THR A 151 -19.03 21.34 -17.99
N GLU A 152 -19.81 21.75 -17.00
CA GLU A 152 -20.18 21.10 -15.74
C GLU A 152 -20.53 19.60 -15.90
N GLU A 153 -20.20 18.79 -14.89
CA GLU A 153 -21.14 17.86 -14.26
C GLU A 153 -20.48 17.11 -13.08
N THR A 154 -21.23 17.05 -11.98
CA THR A 154 -20.95 16.32 -10.73
C THR A 154 -21.02 14.80 -10.90
N PRO A 155 -20.12 13.98 -10.32
CA PRO A 155 -20.36 12.55 -10.19
C PRO A 155 -20.98 12.24 -8.82
N SER A 156 -22.29 11.99 -8.87
CA SER A 156 -23.05 11.20 -7.91
C SER A 156 -22.46 9.78 -7.82
N ILE A 157 -22.33 9.27 -6.59
CA ILE A 157 -21.87 7.90 -6.33
C ILE A 157 -23.03 6.96 -6.68
N ASN A 158 -22.92 6.30 -7.83
CA ASN A 158 -23.70 5.10 -8.15
C ASN A 158 -22.83 4.15 -8.96
N GLU A 159 -21.92 3.45 -8.27
CA GLU A 159 -21.22 2.33 -8.89
C GLU A 159 -22.13 1.10 -8.90
N LYS A 160 -22.65 0.84 -10.10
CA LYS A 160 -23.22 -0.44 -10.51
C LYS A 160 -22.22 -1.55 -10.19
N ILE A 161 -22.63 -2.48 -9.33
CA ILE A 161 -21.94 -3.76 -9.15
C ILE A 161 -21.89 -4.43 -10.52
N ASN A 162 -20.69 -4.62 -11.05
CA ASN A 162 -20.49 -5.24 -12.35
C ASN A 162 -20.91 -6.71 -12.24
N GLU A 163 -21.99 -7.08 -12.93
CA GLU A 163 -22.71 -8.34 -12.74
C GLU A 163 -21.95 -9.60 -13.21
N ASN A 164 -20.70 -9.46 -13.63
CA ASN A 164 -19.91 -10.52 -14.25
C ASN A 164 -18.72 -11.01 -13.40
N ASP A 165 -18.65 -10.68 -12.12
CA ASP A 165 -17.73 -11.39 -11.21
C ASP A 165 -18.37 -12.71 -10.76
N PHE A 166 -18.37 -13.69 -11.68
CA PHE A 166 -18.97 -15.02 -11.50
C PHE A 166 -18.52 -15.68 -10.18
N GLY A 167 -17.23 -15.52 -9.83
CA GLY A 167 -16.67 -16.05 -8.59
C GLY A 167 -17.20 -15.37 -7.32
N PHE A 168 -17.43 -14.05 -7.35
CA PHE A 168 -17.98 -13.34 -6.20
C PHE A 168 -19.48 -13.62 -6.00
N LYS A 169 -20.25 -13.73 -7.10
CA LYS A 169 -21.67 -14.13 -7.04
C LYS A 169 -21.83 -15.56 -6.53
N ASP A 170 -20.96 -16.48 -6.96
CA ASP A 170 -20.98 -17.86 -6.48
C ASP A 170 -20.59 -17.96 -5.00
N ALA A 171 -19.56 -17.22 -4.57
CA ALA A 171 -19.19 -17.14 -3.16
C ALA A 171 -20.33 -16.56 -2.30
N ILE A 172 -21.04 -15.52 -2.77
CA ILE A 172 -22.22 -14.99 -2.07
C ILE A 172 -23.34 -16.02 -2.01
N LYS A 173 -23.55 -16.80 -3.07
CA LYS A 173 -24.59 -17.83 -3.12
C LYS A 173 -24.28 -18.98 -2.17
N GLU A 174 -23.03 -19.39 -2.08
CA GLU A 174 -22.56 -20.42 -1.13
C GLU A 174 -22.69 -19.94 0.32
N LEU A 175 -22.24 -18.71 0.60
CA LEU A 175 -22.40 -18.09 1.90
C LEU A 175 -23.88 -18.02 2.31
N ARG A 176 -24.77 -17.67 1.37
CA ARG A 176 -26.22 -17.64 1.60
C ARG A 176 -26.78 -19.04 1.91
N ARG A 177 -26.32 -20.09 1.23
CA ARG A 177 -26.73 -21.48 1.53
C ARG A 177 -26.33 -21.87 2.94
N PHE A 178 -25.09 -21.59 3.33
CA PHE A 178 -24.59 -21.87 4.68
C PHE A 178 -25.45 -21.21 5.78
N PHE A 179 -25.84 -19.94 5.59
CA PHE A 179 -26.70 -19.25 6.56
C PHE A 179 -28.14 -19.77 6.58
N LEU A 180 -28.63 -20.39 5.50
CA LEU A 180 -29.94 -21.03 5.46
C LEU A 180 -29.92 -22.42 6.10
N ASP A 181 -28.82 -23.16 5.94
CA ASP A 181 -28.64 -24.48 6.54
C ASP A 181 -28.42 -24.40 8.06
N TYR A 182 -27.92 -23.26 8.55
CA TYR A 182 -27.53 -23.08 9.95
C TYR A 182 -28.03 -21.76 10.57
N PRO A 183 -29.36 -21.53 10.64
CA PRO A 183 -29.93 -20.29 11.17
C PRO A 183 -29.68 -20.12 12.69
N TYR A 184 -29.49 -21.21 13.42
CA TYR A 184 -29.20 -21.19 14.86
C TYR A 184 -27.87 -20.51 15.20
N LEU A 185 -26.89 -20.49 14.27
CA LEU A 185 -25.60 -19.81 14.49
C LEU A 185 -25.80 -18.29 14.59
N LEU A 186 -26.75 -17.73 13.82
CA LEU A 186 -27.11 -16.32 13.90
C LEU A 186 -27.83 -15.99 15.22
N GLU A 187 -28.70 -16.90 15.69
CA GLU A 187 -29.42 -16.75 16.96
C GLU A 187 -28.47 -16.87 18.16
N MET A 188 -27.56 -17.84 18.15
CA MET A 188 -26.50 -18.02 19.13
C MET A 188 -25.59 -16.79 19.19
N GLY A 189 -25.17 -16.25 18.04
CA GLY A 189 -24.35 -15.04 17.97
C GLY A 189 -25.06 -13.82 18.58
N ARG A 190 -26.39 -13.70 18.42
CA ARG A 190 -27.18 -12.65 19.08
C ARG A 190 -27.27 -12.86 20.60
N GLN A 191 -27.41 -14.11 21.05
CA GLN A 191 -27.47 -14.43 22.48
C GLN A 191 -26.12 -14.17 23.17
N PHE A 192 -25.00 -14.53 22.53
CA PHE A 192 -23.65 -14.25 23.05
C PHE A 192 -23.35 -12.77 23.22
N LYS A 193 -23.94 -11.91 22.38
CA LYS A 193 -23.78 -10.45 22.49
C LYS A 193 -24.29 -9.89 23.83
N TYR A 194 -25.30 -10.52 24.42
CA TYR A 194 -25.94 -10.05 25.66
C TYR A 194 -25.70 -11.00 26.85
N ALA A 195 -25.09 -12.16 26.62
CA ALA A 195 -24.81 -13.14 27.66
C ALA A 195 -23.50 -12.87 28.40
N LYS A 196 -23.51 -13.16 29.71
CA LYS A 196 -22.31 -13.21 30.56
C LYS A 196 -21.46 -14.41 30.18
N ASP A 197 -20.15 -14.34 30.43
CA ASP A 197 -19.19 -15.37 30.01
C ASP A 197 -19.54 -16.77 30.55
N GLU A 198 -20.08 -16.86 31.76
CA GLU A 198 -20.48 -18.11 32.43
C GLU A 198 -21.67 -18.80 31.72
N GLU A 199 -22.57 -18.03 31.11
CA GLU A 199 -23.80 -18.55 30.47
C GLU A 199 -23.58 -18.94 29.00
N ARG A 200 -22.44 -18.55 28.40
CA ARG A 200 -22.17 -18.79 26.97
C ARG A 200 -22.02 -20.27 26.64
N ILE A 201 -21.47 -21.06 27.56
CA ILE A 201 -21.31 -22.50 27.39
C ILE A 201 -22.68 -23.18 27.34
N ASP A 202 -23.58 -22.83 28.25
CA ASP A 202 -24.94 -23.39 28.28
C ASP A 202 -25.75 -22.96 27.05
N ILE A 203 -25.67 -21.69 26.66
CA ILE A 203 -26.29 -21.17 25.43
C ILE A 203 -25.77 -21.93 24.19
N PHE A 204 -24.48 -22.28 24.15
CA PHE A 204 -23.90 -23.06 23.06
C PHE A 204 -24.52 -24.45 22.96
N TYR A 205 -24.55 -25.20 24.07
CA TYR A 205 -25.10 -26.56 24.09
C TYR A 205 -26.60 -26.58 23.79
N GLN A 206 -27.38 -25.65 24.33
CA GLN A 206 -28.82 -25.56 24.07
C GLN A 206 -29.15 -25.32 22.59
N ASN A 207 -28.37 -24.49 21.90
CA ASN A 207 -28.58 -24.24 20.47
C ASN A 207 -28.09 -25.38 19.57
N LEU A 208 -27.10 -26.17 20.01
CA LEU A 208 -26.66 -27.37 19.30
C LEU A 208 -27.69 -28.51 19.38
N ILE A 209 -28.29 -28.73 20.55
CA ILE A 209 -29.32 -29.77 20.75
C ILE A 209 -30.55 -29.46 19.90
N LYS A 210 -31.04 -28.21 19.92
CA LYS A 210 -32.16 -27.73 19.07
C LYS A 210 -31.93 -27.89 17.57
N ASN A 211 -30.69 -28.13 17.13
CA ASN A 211 -30.35 -28.35 15.73
C ASN A 211 -30.34 -29.84 15.35
N GLN A 212 -30.11 -30.75 16.31
CA GLN A 212 -30.20 -32.20 16.06
C GLN A 212 -31.64 -32.63 15.78
N ASP A 213 -32.62 -32.05 16.48
CA ASP A 213 -34.04 -32.34 16.29
C ASP A 213 -34.63 -31.82 14.97
N ARG A 214 -33.93 -30.91 14.27
CA ARG A 214 -34.36 -30.36 12.96
C ARG A 214 -33.85 -31.15 11.75
N LYS A 215 -32.91 -32.07 11.95
CA LYS A 215 -32.37 -32.94 10.88
C LYS A 215 -32.95 -34.36 10.90
N ALA A 216 -33.88 -34.65 11.81
CA ALA A 216 -34.63 -35.90 11.89
C ALA A 216 -35.95 -35.82 11.11
#